data_AF-A0A4Q2FTH5-F1
#
_entry.id   AF-A0A4Q2FTH5-F1
#
_cell.length_a   1.000
_cell.length_b   1.000
_cell.length_c   1.000
_cell.angle_alpha   90.00
_cell.angle_beta   90.00
_cell.angle_gamma   90.00
#
_symmetry.space_group_name_H-M   'P 1'
#
loop_
_entity.id
_entity.type
_entity.pdbx_description
1 polymer ?
#
loop_
_entity_poly.entity_id
_entity_poly.type
_entity_poly.pdbx_seq_one_letter_code
_entity_poly.pdbx_strand_id
1 'polypeptide(L)'
;MFKSNEYKAFGSIRKTKKAGVCGVILAFAMMAIFTQGNASADEVKPSLPATTQVAKSATEVVKQETQKPETKAEETVKPVASPDLDSAVKKAQELGIKTTETERVGYDTEEQAKADEKAQVAEIDKKIAEKELNIKEIETAKGQNKEIQAGNKSAMEKAGLKYTGDYPKDKKSVEGYNAGAKKENEVNEAKFKKDKLAVEAIKAKNKAIMEAKGLKFTGNFAHDKKAVDEWNKANAGKVISTIQTGLTATSSTTFEAISGASKAVAPDYTANVIQGYARNTNLDANFNNVFLLDDKSGTAKIKVKNTSHGDVTLTFSGITPSAESGFIRSYVALWASEDGGIGYGVFISAGAGAANGGGGVDGQGGGGASGAYRSDRQGWVKMVTVGVETDASDVSEVTINDVDSNQVIDVSSLDGAKITTGANITQSGNSFTANDSAQSQSTSGVLDSNGIGWSFAKGQKINFTFIHSNTRDDSYSIVGGVFGRASQKEVKEKPISIEEYKEPKYTPKPMISIKPYVPVPKEKQVEVEYHKAYVKEKPVTPPETPETPKTPEPPKPQEPNKPTLPNTGTASSMLGYVGTGILSMLGLVGVKRKKEAE
;
A
#
# COMPACT_ATOMS: atom_id res chain seq x y z
N MET A 1 -21.34 -35.41 -38.58
CA MET A 1 -21.15 -33.95 -38.69
C MET A 1 -19.94 -33.58 -37.84
N PHE A 2 -18.72 -33.68 -38.39
CA PHE A 2 -17.47 -33.48 -37.64
C PHE A 2 -16.94 -32.06 -37.84
N LYS A 3 -16.37 -31.47 -36.79
CA LYS A 3 -15.61 -30.21 -36.86
C LYS A 3 -14.12 -30.53 -36.77
N SER A 4 -13.39 -30.29 -37.86
CA SER A 4 -11.94 -30.17 -37.84
C SER A 4 -11.54 -28.83 -37.22
N ASN A 5 -10.69 -28.85 -36.19
CA ASN A 5 -10.02 -27.66 -35.69
C ASN A 5 -8.61 -27.62 -36.29
N GLU A 6 -8.32 -26.60 -37.10
CA GLU A 6 -7.02 -26.39 -37.72
C GLU A 6 -6.01 -25.84 -36.70
N TYR A 7 -4.85 -26.48 -36.57
CA TYR A 7 -3.74 -25.94 -35.79
C TYR A 7 -2.97 -24.91 -36.62
N LYS A 8 -3.06 -23.63 -36.23
CA LYS A 8 -2.25 -22.56 -36.84
C LYS A 8 -0.82 -22.60 -36.31
N ALA A 9 0.12 -22.91 -37.20
CA ALA A 9 1.54 -22.74 -36.92
C ALA A 9 1.90 -21.24 -36.78
N PHE A 10 2.61 -20.89 -35.70
CA PHE A 10 3.24 -19.57 -35.53
C PHE A 10 4.76 -19.75 -35.52
N GLY A 11 5.46 -18.99 -36.35
CA GLY A 11 6.86 -19.26 -36.70
C GLY A 11 7.91 -18.37 -36.03
N SER A 12 9.14 -18.88 -36.05
CA SER A 12 10.42 -18.15 -36.03
C SER A 12 10.57 -17.01 -34.99
N ILE A 13 11.06 -17.36 -33.80
CA ILE A 13 11.56 -16.38 -32.82
C ILE A 13 12.91 -15.82 -33.32
N ARG A 14 12.94 -14.54 -33.71
CA ARG A 14 14.19 -13.82 -34.01
C ARG A 14 14.92 -13.43 -32.71
N LYS A 15 16.21 -13.73 -32.63
CA LYS A 15 17.09 -13.33 -31.52
C LYS A 15 17.37 -11.82 -31.55
N THR A 16 17.28 -11.14 -30.40
CA THR A 16 17.83 -9.79 -30.21
C THR A 16 18.65 -9.71 -28.93
N LYS A 17 19.92 -9.33 -29.04
CA LYS A 17 20.77 -8.96 -27.89
C LYS A 17 20.55 -7.48 -27.54
N LYS A 18 20.43 -7.15 -26.25
CA LYS A 18 20.82 -5.84 -25.68
C LYS A 18 21.42 -6.07 -24.29
N ALA A 19 22.24 -5.12 -23.81
CA ALA A 19 23.07 -5.25 -22.61
C ALA A 19 23.09 -3.93 -21.80
N GLY A 20 23.54 -4.01 -20.53
CA GLY A 20 23.73 -2.87 -19.63
C GLY A 20 22.41 -2.38 -18.98
N VAL A 21 22.37 -1.92 -17.72
CA VAL A 21 23.32 -1.06 -16.98
C VAL A 21 23.16 -1.28 -15.46
N CYS A 22 24.14 -0.80 -14.69
CA CYS A 22 24.35 -0.96 -13.25
C CYS A 22 23.19 -0.53 -12.32
N GLY A 23 23.20 -1.07 -11.09
CA GLY A 23 22.44 -0.55 -9.94
C GLY A 23 23.09 -0.97 -8.62
N VAL A 24 23.73 -0.04 -7.90
CA VAL A 24 24.50 -0.32 -6.67
C VAL A 24 23.56 -0.55 -5.48
N ILE A 25 23.76 -1.65 -4.74
CA ILE A 25 23.14 -1.86 -3.43
C ILE A 25 24.11 -1.37 -2.35
N LEU A 26 23.79 -0.22 -1.74
CA LEU A 26 24.53 0.35 -0.63
C LEU A 26 24.08 -0.31 0.68
N ALA A 27 24.91 -1.17 1.26
CA ALA A 27 24.62 -1.85 2.52
C ALA A 27 24.86 -0.92 3.73
N PHE A 28 23.79 -0.54 4.43
CA PHE A 28 23.87 0.10 5.74
C PHE A 28 23.44 -0.87 6.84
N ALA A 29 24.43 -1.47 7.50
CA ALA A 29 24.23 -2.12 8.80
C ALA A 29 24.37 -1.06 9.91
N MET A 30 23.52 -1.12 10.94
CA MET A 30 23.73 -0.39 12.19
C MET A 30 23.72 -1.37 13.36
N MET A 31 24.79 -1.32 14.15
CA MET A 31 24.92 -2.07 15.40
C MET A 31 24.02 -1.49 16.49
N ALA A 32 23.47 -2.35 17.34
CA ALA A 32 22.87 -1.92 18.59
C ALA A 32 23.96 -1.70 19.65
N ILE A 33 23.87 -0.60 20.41
CA ILE A 33 24.69 -0.35 21.60
C ILE A 33 23.75 -0.04 22.77
N PHE A 34 23.87 -0.82 23.84
CA PHE A 34 23.18 -0.61 25.11
C PHE A 34 24.02 0.31 26.01
N THR A 35 23.44 1.43 26.48
CA THR A 35 23.84 2.07 27.75
C THR A 35 22.66 2.86 28.33
N GLN A 36 22.19 2.48 29.52
CA GLN A 36 21.53 3.38 30.47
C GLN A 36 21.84 2.91 31.89
N GLY A 37 22.10 3.86 32.79
CA GLY A 37 22.48 3.60 34.19
C GLY A 37 21.53 4.28 35.18
N ASN A 38 21.58 3.82 36.42
CA ASN A 38 20.59 4.12 37.48
C ASN A 38 20.67 5.54 38.04
N ALA A 39 19.54 6.03 38.57
CA ALA A 39 19.51 6.84 39.80
C ALA A 39 18.12 6.74 40.50
N SER A 40 18.11 6.82 41.84
CA SER A 40 16.93 6.96 42.72
C SER A 40 16.79 8.44 43.16
N ALA A 41 15.86 8.93 43.99
CA ALA A 41 14.82 8.35 44.86
C ALA A 41 13.61 9.33 44.92
N ASP A 42 12.36 8.93 45.22
CA ASP A 42 11.73 8.64 46.52
C ASP A 42 11.65 9.84 47.50
N GLU A 43 10.43 10.23 47.91
CA GLU A 43 10.13 11.22 48.96
C GLU A 43 8.83 10.86 49.73
N VAL A 44 8.77 11.27 51.01
CA VAL A 44 7.88 10.69 52.04
C VAL A 44 6.82 11.67 52.55
N LYS A 45 5.67 11.14 53.02
CA LYS A 45 4.52 11.91 53.56
C LYS A 45 4.29 11.66 55.07
N PRO A 46 4.35 12.71 55.91
CA PRO A 46 3.26 13.11 56.85
C PRO A 46 3.12 14.66 56.99
N SER A 47 2.17 15.32 57.69
CA SER A 47 0.83 15.03 58.27
C SER A 47 0.08 16.36 58.56
N LEU A 48 -1.15 16.32 59.09
CA LEU A 48 -1.92 17.48 59.64
C LEU A 48 -1.55 17.74 61.14
N PRO A 49 -1.83 18.93 61.75
CA PRO A 49 -3.15 19.30 62.31
C PRO A 49 -3.53 20.82 62.26
N ALA A 50 -4.61 21.22 62.97
CA ALA A 50 -5.26 22.54 62.97
C ALA A 50 -4.73 23.56 64.03
N THR A 51 -5.25 24.79 64.18
CA THR A 51 -6.40 25.12 65.08
C THR A 51 -6.91 26.58 64.92
N THR A 52 -8.16 26.82 65.36
CA THR A 52 -9.01 28.04 65.44
C THR A 52 -8.46 29.26 66.21
N GLN A 53 -8.93 30.49 65.89
CA GLN A 53 -9.51 31.46 66.86
C GLN A 53 -10.23 32.70 66.23
N VAL A 54 -10.76 33.61 67.06
CA VAL A 54 -11.82 34.63 66.75
C VAL A 54 -11.61 35.93 67.57
N ALA A 55 -11.94 37.14 67.06
CA ALA A 55 -12.69 38.23 67.79
C ALA A 55 -12.60 39.69 67.25
N LYS A 56 -13.73 40.42 67.41
CA LYS A 56 -13.95 41.85 67.78
C LYS A 56 -13.52 43.05 66.89
N SER A 57 -14.56 43.69 66.33
CA SER A 57 -15.05 45.07 66.54
C SER A 57 -14.14 46.25 66.96
N ALA A 58 -14.38 47.40 66.30
CA ALA A 58 -14.39 48.74 66.90
C ALA A 58 -15.37 49.67 66.14
N THR A 59 -15.84 50.76 66.76
CA THR A 59 -16.81 51.74 66.23
C THR A 59 -16.42 53.14 66.70
N GLU A 60 -16.53 54.19 65.89
CA GLU A 60 -16.66 55.56 66.42
C GLU A 60 -17.29 56.58 65.45
N VAL A 61 -17.64 57.76 65.98
CA VAL A 61 -18.50 58.79 65.37
C VAL A 61 -18.02 60.19 65.77
N VAL A 62 -17.92 61.14 64.83
CA VAL A 62 -17.76 62.60 65.10
C VAL A 62 -18.64 63.41 64.14
N LYS A 63 -19.02 64.64 64.53
CA LYS A 63 -20.24 65.35 64.09
C LYS A 63 -20.15 66.87 64.37
N GLN A 64 -20.62 67.74 63.45
CA GLN A 64 -20.82 69.22 63.64
C GLN A 64 -19.51 70.01 63.96
N GLU A 65 -19.35 71.36 63.96
CA GLU A 65 -20.11 72.58 63.56
C GLU A 65 -19.14 73.81 63.50
N THR A 66 -19.44 75.10 63.21
CA THR A 66 -20.62 75.93 62.79
C THR A 66 -20.09 77.10 61.89
N GLN A 67 -20.93 78.14 61.66
CA GLN A 67 -20.66 79.54 61.28
C GLN A 67 -20.87 79.91 59.80
N LYS A 68 -21.41 81.07 59.40
CA LYS A 68 -22.46 82.04 59.86
C LYS A 68 -22.19 83.30 58.99
N PRO A 69 -23.19 83.95 58.36
CA PRO A 69 -22.93 85.00 57.37
C PRO A 69 -22.76 86.40 57.96
N GLU A 70 -22.15 87.30 57.16
CA GLU A 70 -22.27 88.76 57.30
C GLU A 70 -23.04 89.35 56.11
N THR A 71 -23.85 90.38 56.37
CA THR A 71 -24.75 91.00 55.40
C THR A 71 -24.16 92.28 54.84
N LYS A 72 -24.30 92.52 53.53
CA LYS A 72 -24.03 93.82 52.89
C LYS A 72 -25.29 94.30 52.17
N ALA A 73 -25.46 95.62 52.06
CA ALA A 73 -26.75 96.24 51.76
C ALA A 73 -27.34 95.85 50.39
N GLU A 74 -28.67 95.74 50.33
CA GLU A 74 -29.42 95.58 49.09
C GLU A 74 -29.41 96.89 48.27
N GLU A 75 -28.84 96.82 47.07
CA GLU A 75 -29.13 97.76 45.99
C GLU A 75 -30.36 97.23 45.23
N THR A 76 -31.40 98.06 45.06
CA THR A 76 -32.61 97.65 44.32
C THR A 76 -32.34 97.63 42.83
N VAL A 77 -31.89 96.48 42.32
CA VAL A 77 -31.52 96.26 40.91
C VAL A 77 -32.56 95.43 40.17
N LYS A 78 -32.68 95.64 38.86
CA LYS A 78 -33.46 94.75 37.98
C LYS A 78 -32.57 93.56 37.57
N PRO A 79 -32.91 92.32 37.97
CA PRO A 79 -32.15 91.14 37.55
C PRO A 79 -32.44 90.82 36.09
N VAL A 80 -31.41 90.50 35.32
CA VAL A 80 -31.58 89.94 33.97
C VAL A 80 -31.66 88.43 34.14
N ALA A 81 -32.87 87.92 34.37
CA ALA A 81 -33.09 86.50 34.57
C ALA A 81 -33.16 85.77 33.22
N SER A 82 -32.01 85.41 32.64
CA SER A 82 -31.96 84.53 31.47
C SER A 82 -32.14 83.06 31.88
N PRO A 83 -33.25 82.38 31.49
CA PRO A 83 -33.43 80.96 31.79
C PRO A 83 -32.44 80.06 31.03
N ASP A 84 -31.80 80.58 29.98
CA ASP A 84 -30.82 79.85 29.18
C ASP A 84 -29.51 79.62 29.96
N LEU A 85 -29.07 80.59 30.78
CA LEU A 85 -27.85 80.46 31.59
C LEU A 85 -28.03 79.43 32.70
N ASP A 86 -29.12 79.49 33.46
CA ASP A 86 -29.43 78.49 34.49
C ASP A 86 -29.64 77.08 33.89
N SER A 87 -30.17 76.99 32.67
CA SER A 87 -30.30 75.72 31.94
C SER A 87 -28.95 75.16 31.49
N ALA A 88 -28.05 76.00 30.99
CA ALA A 88 -26.69 75.59 30.59
C ALA A 88 -25.86 75.15 31.79
N VAL A 89 -25.90 75.89 32.90
CA VAL A 89 -25.27 75.54 34.18
C VAL A 89 -25.79 74.18 34.68
N LYS A 90 -27.11 73.96 34.66
CA LYS A 90 -27.71 72.67 35.06
C LYS A 90 -27.26 71.52 34.16
N LYS A 91 -27.23 71.70 32.83
CA LYS A 91 -26.74 70.66 31.91
C LYS A 91 -25.25 70.34 32.16
N ALA A 92 -24.43 71.34 32.47
CA ALA A 92 -23.03 71.14 32.84
C ALA A 92 -22.90 70.30 34.12
N GLN A 93 -23.67 70.61 35.16
CA GLN A 93 -23.70 69.85 36.42
C GLN A 93 -24.15 68.38 36.21
N GLU A 94 -25.18 68.14 35.39
CA GLU A 94 -25.67 66.80 35.04
C GLU A 94 -24.61 65.93 34.34
N LEU A 95 -23.68 66.56 33.60
CA LEU A 95 -22.54 65.92 32.95
C LEU A 95 -21.28 65.83 33.84
N GLY A 96 -21.37 66.20 35.12
CA GLY A 96 -20.22 66.17 36.03
C GLY A 96 -19.14 67.19 35.67
N ILE A 97 -19.54 68.37 35.19
CA ILE A 97 -18.72 69.57 35.11
C ILE A 97 -18.91 70.36 36.40
N LYS A 98 -17.80 70.80 37.02
CA LYS A 98 -17.85 71.62 38.23
C LYS A 98 -18.11 73.08 37.85
N THR A 99 -19.29 73.57 38.21
CA THR A 99 -19.72 74.96 37.98
C THR A 99 -19.52 75.80 39.25
N THR A 100 -18.97 77.00 39.13
CA THR A 100 -18.84 77.95 40.26
C THR A 100 -19.54 79.26 39.94
N GLU A 101 -20.52 79.67 40.76
CA GLU A 101 -21.11 81.01 40.67
C GLU A 101 -20.17 82.02 41.34
N THR A 102 -19.79 83.07 40.61
CA THR A 102 -18.95 84.19 41.08
C THR A 102 -19.81 85.45 41.30
N GLU A 103 -19.20 86.54 41.77
CA GLU A 103 -19.95 87.76 42.12
C GLU A 103 -20.74 88.34 40.94
N ARG A 104 -21.96 88.83 41.21
CA ARG A 104 -22.86 89.36 40.16
C ARG A 104 -22.32 90.64 39.56
N VAL A 105 -22.39 90.74 38.22
CA VAL A 105 -21.84 91.88 37.47
C VAL A 105 -22.96 92.82 37.01
N GLY A 106 -22.76 94.12 37.26
CA GLY A 106 -23.71 95.17 36.95
C GLY A 106 -23.38 95.92 35.66
N TYR A 107 -24.31 95.92 34.72
CA TYR A 107 -24.19 96.56 33.40
C TYR A 107 -25.04 97.84 33.32
N ASP A 108 -24.69 98.70 32.37
CA ASP A 108 -25.33 100.01 32.19
C ASP A 108 -26.53 99.93 31.22
N THR A 109 -26.67 98.83 30.48
CA THR A 109 -27.84 98.52 29.63
C THR A 109 -28.21 97.03 29.68
N GLU A 110 -29.45 96.71 29.31
CA GLU A 110 -29.97 95.34 29.28
C GLU A 110 -29.35 94.51 28.15
N GLU A 111 -29.00 95.14 27.02
CA GLU A 111 -28.30 94.51 25.90
C GLU A 111 -26.90 94.03 26.28
N GLN A 112 -26.18 94.80 27.11
CA GLN A 112 -24.85 94.42 27.60
C GLN A 112 -24.92 93.20 28.52
N ALA A 113 -25.84 93.21 29.48
CA ALA A 113 -26.09 92.07 30.37
C ALA A 113 -26.45 90.79 29.59
N LYS A 114 -27.37 90.88 28.62
CA LYS A 114 -27.76 89.75 27.77
C LYS A 114 -26.64 89.27 26.83
N ALA A 115 -25.78 90.17 26.36
CA ALA A 115 -24.62 89.80 25.54
C ALA A 115 -23.58 89.02 26.36
N ASP A 116 -23.38 89.38 27.63
CA ASP A 116 -22.48 88.68 28.55
C ASP A 116 -23.00 87.30 28.93
N GLU A 117 -24.24 87.18 29.43
CA GLU A 117 -24.81 85.87 29.81
C GLU A 117 -24.84 84.91 28.61
N LYS A 118 -25.04 85.42 27.39
CA LYS A 118 -24.94 84.64 26.15
C LYS A 118 -23.50 84.19 25.83
N ALA A 119 -22.50 84.99 26.16
CA ALA A 119 -21.08 84.61 26.02
C ALA A 119 -20.69 83.55 27.07
N GLN A 120 -21.20 83.66 28.30
CA GLN A 120 -21.04 82.64 29.34
C GLN A 120 -21.67 81.30 28.92
N VAL A 121 -22.93 81.32 28.43
CA VAL A 121 -23.59 80.14 27.85
C VAL A 121 -22.73 79.49 26.76
N ALA A 122 -22.13 80.28 25.85
CA ALA A 122 -21.31 79.74 24.77
C ALA A 122 -20.02 79.05 25.24
N GLU A 123 -19.38 79.53 26.32
CA GLU A 123 -18.22 78.83 26.91
C GLU A 123 -18.68 77.59 27.70
N ILE A 124 -19.82 77.65 28.41
CA ILE A 124 -20.41 76.49 29.09
C ILE A 124 -20.77 75.38 28.08
N ASP A 125 -21.41 75.71 26.95
CA ASP A 125 -21.73 74.77 25.87
C ASP A 125 -20.48 74.13 25.26
N LYS A 126 -19.39 74.90 25.11
CA LYS A 126 -18.09 74.41 24.65
C LYS A 126 -17.46 73.42 25.64
N LYS A 127 -17.58 73.69 26.96
CA LYS A 127 -17.13 72.79 28.03
C LYS A 127 -17.97 71.51 28.10
N ILE A 128 -19.28 71.64 27.90
CA ILE A 128 -20.24 70.54 27.73
C ILE A 128 -19.85 69.66 26.55
N ALA A 129 -19.60 70.24 25.36
CA ALA A 129 -19.20 69.49 24.18
C ALA A 129 -17.87 68.74 24.35
N GLU A 130 -16.88 69.33 25.07
CA GLU A 130 -15.63 68.65 25.41
C GLU A 130 -15.86 67.44 26.35
N LYS A 131 -16.75 67.59 27.35
CA LYS A 131 -17.10 66.52 28.29
C LYS A 131 -17.89 65.41 27.59
N GLU A 132 -18.91 65.75 26.80
CA GLU A 132 -19.71 64.80 26.00
C GLU A 132 -18.84 63.98 25.05
N LEU A 133 -17.88 64.62 24.36
CA LEU A 133 -16.93 63.92 23.49
C LEU A 133 -16.06 62.93 24.28
N ASN A 134 -15.49 63.35 25.41
CA ASN A 134 -14.64 62.48 26.23
C ASN A 134 -15.41 61.29 26.84
N ILE A 135 -16.66 61.50 27.27
CA ILE A 135 -17.55 60.40 27.71
C ILE A 135 -17.75 59.41 26.57
N LYS A 136 -18.08 59.89 25.35
CA LYS A 136 -18.30 59.06 24.16
C LYS A 136 -17.06 58.27 23.74
N GLU A 137 -15.86 58.84 23.85
CA GLU A 137 -14.59 58.13 23.62
C GLU A 137 -14.39 57.00 24.64
N ILE A 138 -14.68 57.27 25.92
CA ILE A 138 -14.57 56.30 27.02
C ILE A 138 -15.57 55.15 26.84
N GLU A 139 -16.82 55.43 26.48
CA GLU A 139 -17.83 54.41 26.16
C GLU A 139 -17.43 53.57 24.94
N THR A 140 -16.93 54.20 23.89
CA THR A 140 -16.45 53.51 22.68
C THR A 140 -15.31 52.54 23.01
N ALA A 141 -14.30 52.99 23.77
CA ALA A 141 -13.19 52.15 24.20
C ALA A 141 -13.62 51.01 25.15
N LYS A 142 -14.56 51.27 26.07
CA LYS A 142 -15.17 50.23 26.93
C LYS A 142 -15.94 49.19 26.10
N GLY A 143 -16.70 49.62 25.09
CA GLY A 143 -17.43 48.75 24.17
C GLY A 143 -16.51 47.84 23.36
N GLN A 144 -15.52 48.42 22.68
CA GLN A 144 -14.50 47.68 21.93
C GLN A 144 -13.75 46.66 22.81
N ASN A 145 -13.39 47.05 24.04
CA ASN A 145 -12.75 46.14 24.98
C ASN A 145 -13.65 44.98 25.41
N LYS A 146 -14.97 45.17 25.55
CA LYS A 146 -15.93 44.10 25.84
C LYS A 146 -15.97 43.05 24.72
N GLU A 147 -15.92 43.48 23.46
CA GLU A 147 -15.83 42.57 22.30
C GLU A 147 -14.48 41.84 22.26
N ILE A 148 -13.37 42.55 22.50
CA ILE A 148 -12.01 41.98 22.54
C ILE A 148 -11.91 40.93 23.65
N GLN A 149 -12.46 41.19 24.85
CA GLN A 149 -12.51 40.23 25.95
C GLN A 149 -13.27 38.94 25.55
N ALA A 150 -14.45 39.08 24.93
CA ALA A 150 -15.24 37.92 24.49
C ALA A 150 -14.51 37.11 23.39
N GLY A 151 -13.88 37.79 22.43
CA GLY A 151 -13.08 37.16 21.37
C GLY A 151 -11.85 36.44 21.91
N ASN A 152 -11.08 37.09 22.78
CA ASN A 152 -9.89 36.53 23.43
C ASN A 152 -10.24 35.30 24.27
N LYS A 153 -11.30 35.40 25.08
CA LYS A 153 -11.82 34.27 25.87
C LYS A 153 -12.17 33.08 24.98
N SER A 154 -12.97 33.29 23.92
CA SER A 154 -13.36 32.20 23.01
C SER A 154 -12.17 31.57 22.28
N ALA A 155 -11.16 32.37 21.91
CA ALA A 155 -9.93 31.87 21.28
C ALA A 155 -9.12 30.99 22.25
N MET A 156 -8.98 31.39 23.51
CA MET A 156 -8.27 30.63 24.54
C MET A 156 -9.02 29.35 24.97
N GLU A 157 -10.33 29.43 25.17
CA GLU A 157 -11.16 28.28 25.56
C GLU A 157 -11.15 27.17 24.48
N LYS A 158 -11.13 27.54 23.18
CA LYS A 158 -10.97 26.59 22.06
C LYS A 158 -9.63 25.84 22.05
N ALA A 159 -8.61 26.38 22.72
CA ALA A 159 -7.30 25.76 22.91
C ALA A 159 -7.17 25.02 24.26
N GLY A 160 -8.21 25.04 25.10
CA GLY A 160 -8.16 24.52 26.47
C GLY A 160 -7.40 25.41 27.45
N LEU A 161 -7.12 26.67 27.10
CA LEU A 161 -6.40 27.62 27.95
C LEU A 161 -7.36 28.39 28.86
N LYS A 162 -6.95 28.61 30.12
CA LYS A 162 -7.66 29.46 31.06
C LYS A 162 -7.45 30.93 30.72
N TYR A 163 -8.50 31.58 30.24
CA TYR A 163 -8.57 33.04 30.11
C TYR A 163 -8.56 33.71 31.49
N THR A 164 -7.72 34.73 31.67
CA THR A 164 -7.58 35.47 32.93
C THR A 164 -8.11 36.91 32.86
N GLY A 165 -8.23 37.47 31.66
CA GLY A 165 -8.61 38.87 31.44
C GLY A 165 -7.43 39.84 31.51
N ASP A 166 -6.28 39.41 32.03
CA ASP A 166 -5.02 40.15 32.02
C ASP A 166 -4.29 39.86 30.70
N TYR A 167 -4.32 40.81 29.77
CA TYR A 167 -3.78 40.62 28.42
C TYR A 167 -2.29 40.20 28.41
N PRO A 168 -1.37 40.79 29.21
CA PRO A 168 -0.02 40.26 29.39
C PRO A 168 0.06 38.78 29.83
N LYS A 169 -0.74 38.34 30.81
CA LYS A 169 -0.76 36.93 31.26
C LYS A 169 -1.36 36.00 30.20
N ASP A 170 -2.46 36.42 29.58
CA ASP A 170 -3.16 35.67 28.53
C ASP A 170 -2.26 35.53 27.28
N LYS A 171 -1.56 36.59 26.88
CA LYS A 171 -0.60 36.60 25.77
C LYS A 171 0.55 35.63 26.02
N LYS A 172 1.16 35.65 27.21
CA LYS A 172 2.22 34.71 27.59
C LYS A 172 1.74 33.25 27.55
N SER A 173 0.48 33.01 27.92
CA SER A 173 -0.14 31.68 27.89
C SER A 173 -0.38 31.21 26.45
N VAL A 174 -0.86 32.09 25.57
CA VAL A 174 -1.04 31.86 24.13
C VAL A 174 0.30 31.61 23.43
N GLU A 175 1.34 32.36 23.77
CA GLU A 175 2.69 32.17 23.24
C GLU A 175 3.29 30.82 23.62
N GLY A 176 3.14 30.41 24.89
CA GLY A 176 3.55 29.08 25.36
C GLY A 176 2.80 27.94 24.65
N TYR A 177 1.48 28.07 24.48
CA TYR A 177 0.66 27.11 23.73
C TYR A 177 1.10 27.00 22.27
N ASN A 178 1.22 28.13 21.56
CA ASN A 178 1.61 28.15 20.15
C ASN A 178 3.03 27.60 19.94
N ALA A 179 3.97 27.86 20.87
CA ALA A 179 5.32 27.29 20.82
C ALA A 179 5.32 25.76 21.02
N GLY A 180 4.46 25.23 21.90
CA GLY A 180 4.24 23.80 22.05
C GLY A 180 3.60 23.16 20.81
N ALA A 181 2.49 23.73 20.35
CA ALA A 181 1.76 23.26 19.16
C ALA A 181 2.63 23.29 17.89
N LYS A 182 3.51 24.29 17.74
CA LYS A 182 4.48 24.34 16.64
C LYS A 182 5.42 23.13 16.65
N LYS A 183 6.07 22.83 17.79
CA LYS A 183 6.99 21.68 17.92
C LYS A 183 6.28 20.35 17.70
N GLU A 184 5.07 20.22 18.23
CA GLU A 184 4.23 19.02 18.08
C GLU A 184 3.83 18.80 16.61
N ASN A 185 3.47 19.88 15.89
CA ASN A 185 3.20 19.84 14.46
C ASN A 185 4.46 19.47 13.64
N GLU A 186 5.61 20.08 13.93
CA GLU A 186 6.88 19.78 13.24
C GLU A 186 7.27 18.29 13.37
N VAL A 187 7.15 17.72 14.58
CA VAL A 187 7.42 16.30 14.84
C VAL A 187 6.39 15.40 14.15
N ASN A 188 5.10 15.72 14.24
CA ASN A 188 4.03 14.93 13.63
C ASN A 188 4.06 15.00 12.09
N GLU A 189 4.43 16.13 11.50
CA GLU A 189 4.60 16.28 10.05
C GLU A 189 5.82 15.50 9.55
N ALA A 190 6.94 15.55 10.28
CA ALA A 190 8.12 14.73 9.98
C ALA A 190 7.81 13.23 10.06
N LYS A 191 7.05 12.80 11.07
CA LYS A 191 6.57 11.41 11.19
C LYS A 191 5.65 11.04 10.02
N PHE A 192 4.67 11.87 9.70
CA PHE A 192 3.74 11.64 8.58
C PHE A 192 4.47 11.50 7.24
N LYS A 193 5.47 12.37 6.97
CA LYS A 193 6.32 12.27 5.77
C LYS A 193 7.08 10.94 5.71
N LYS A 194 7.66 10.50 6.84
CA LYS A 194 8.37 9.20 6.94
C LYS A 194 7.43 8.01 6.73
N ASP A 195 6.28 8.00 7.41
CA ASP A 195 5.28 6.93 7.30
C ASP A 195 4.72 6.84 5.87
N LYS A 196 4.48 7.99 5.21
CA LYS A 196 3.99 8.05 3.81
C LYS A 196 5.00 7.46 2.83
N LEU A 197 6.29 7.78 2.97
CA LEU A 197 7.35 7.19 2.15
C LEU A 197 7.46 5.67 2.32
N ALA A 198 7.25 5.15 3.55
CA ALA A 198 7.21 3.71 3.80
C ALA A 198 6.02 3.04 3.09
N VAL A 199 4.82 3.65 3.15
CA VAL A 199 3.63 3.15 2.44
C VAL A 199 3.79 3.23 0.92
N GLU A 200 4.41 4.28 0.38
CA GLU A 200 4.72 4.40 -1.05
C GLU A 200 5.71 3.32 -1.51
N ALA A 201 6.71 2.98 -0.69
CA ALA A 201 7.61 1.86 -0.97
C ALA A 201 6.90 0.50 -0.95
N ILE A 202 6.00 0.25 -0.01
CA ILE A 202 5.17 -0.97 0.03
C ILE A 202 4.28 -1.07 -1.22
N LYS A 203 3.59 0.02 -1.58
CA LYS A 203 2.79 0.11 -2.82
C LYS A 203 3.62 -0.19 -4.06
N ALA A 204 4.86 0.29 -4.14
CA ALA A 204 5.76 0.01 -5.26
C ALA A 204 6.14 -1.48 -5.37
N LYS A 205 6.44 -2.16 -4.24
CA LYS A 205 6.65 -3.63 -4.22
C LYS A 205 5.41 -4.37 -4.71
N ASN A 206 4.25 -4.07 -4.13
CA ASN A 206 2.98 -4.75 -4.42
C ASN A 206 2.60 -4.58 -5.89
N LYS A 207 2.77 -3.37 -6.44
CA LYS A 207 2.59 -3.08 -7.86
C LYS A 207 3.48 -3.97 -8.73
N ALA A 208 4.78 -4.04 -8.45
CA ALA A 208 5.71 -4.85 -9.24
C ALA A 208 5.36 -6.35 -9.21
N ILE A 209 4.95 -6.88 -8.04
CA ILE A 209 4.52 -8.28 -7.88
C ILE A 209 3.26 -8.58 -8.73
N MET A 210 2.29 -7.66 -8.73
CA MET A 210 1.06 -7.81 -9.52
C MET A 210 1.32 -7.68 -11.02
N GLU A 211 2.03 -6.64 -11.45
CA GLU A 211 2.32 -6.39 -12.88
C GLU A 211 3.19 -7.50 -13.50
N ALA A 212 4.11 -8.11 -12.73
CA ALA A 212 4.88 -9.28 -13.16
C ALA A 212 4.03 -10.53 -13.46
N LYS A 213 2.77 -10.57 -13.00
CA LYS A 213 1.77 -11.60 -13.32
C LYS A 213 0.63 -11.09 -14.21
N GLY A 214 0.76 -9.90 -14.79
CA GLY A 214 -0.26 -9.27 -15.63
C GLY A 214 -1.48 -8.73 -14.88
N LEU A 215 -1.42 -8.64 -13.55
CA LEU A 215 -2.50 -8.11 -12.72
C LEU A 215 -2.45 -6.58 -12.66
N LYS A 216 -3.61 -5.94 -12.72
CA LYS A 216 -3.74 -4.48 -12.57
C LYS A 216 -3.70 -4.09 -11.09
N PHE A 217 -2.61 -3.44 -10.67
CA PHE A 217 -2.54 -2.77 -9.37
C PHE A 217 -3.50 -1.56 -9.31
N THR A 218 -4.25 -1.44 -8.22
CA THR A 218 -5.25 -0.38 -8.01
C THR A 218 -4.84 0.63 -6.93
N GLY A 219 -3.95 0.25 -6.00
CA GLY A 219 -3.59 1.07 -4.85
C GLY A 219 -4.59 0.98 -3.69
N ASN A 220 -5.58 0.09 -3.78
CA ASN A 220 -6.46 -0.28 -2.68
C ASN A 220 -6.14 -1.73 -2.27
N PHE A 221 -5.51 -1.90 -1.11
CA PHE A 221 -5.05 -3.20 -0.62
C PHE A 221 -6.14 -4.30 -0.62
N ALA A 222 -7.40 -3.97 -0.31
CA ALA A 222 -8.47 -4.97 -0.29
C ALA A 222 -8.84 -5.46 -1.70
N HIS A 223 -8.83 -4.57 -2.70
CA HIS A 223 -9.06 -4.93 -4.11
C HIS A 223 -7.84 -5.67 -4.68
N ASP A 224 -6.63 -5.17 -4.40
CA ASP A 224 -5.37 -5.74 -4.87
C ASP A 224 -5.18 -7.16 -4.29
N LYS A 225 -5.48 -7.35 -3.00
CA LYS A 225 -5.43 -8.65 -2.31
C LYS A 225 -6.44 -9.64 -2.89
N LYS A 226 -7.67 -9.20 -3.16
CA LYS A 226 -8.68 -10.04 -3.81
C LYS A 226 -8.22 -10.51 -5.20
N ALA A 227 -7.68 -9.62 -6.03
CA ALA A 227 -7.16 -9.97 -7.35
C ALA A 227 -5.98 -10.96 -7.27
N VAL A 228 -5.10 -10.80 -6.27
CA VAL A 228 -4.02 -11.75 -5.97
C VAL A 228 -4.56 -13.11 -5.53
N ASP A 229 -5.57 -13.16 -4.66
CA ASP A 229 -6.17 -14.41 -4.18
C ASP A 229 -6.91 -15.16 -5.31
N GLU A 230 -7.63 -14.43 -6.17
CA GLU A 230 -8.29 -14.99 -7.36
C GLU A 230 -7.26 -15.54 -8.37
N TRP A 231 -6.16 -14.81 -8.61
CA TRP A 231 -5.08 -15.29 -9.48
C TRP A 231 -4.36 -16.52 -8.90
N ASN A 232 -4.08 -16.53 -7.59
CA ASN A 232 -3.49 -17.68 -6.89
C ASN A 232 -4.38 -18.91 -7.02
N LYS A 233 -5.69 -18.75 -6.82
CA LYS A 233 -6.68 -19.84 -6.98
C LYS A 233 -6.76 -20.34 -8.43
N ALA A 234 -6.71 -19.44 -9.42
CA ALA A 234 -6.80 -19.79 -10.83
C ALA A 234 -5.54 -20.45 -11.42
N ASN A 235 -4.38 -20.34 -10.76
CA ASN A 235 -3.12 -20.94 -11.21
C ASN A 235 -2.57 -22.01 -10.26
N ALA A 236 -3.31 -22.40 -9.22
CA ALA A 236 -2.90 -23.43 -8.27
C ALA A 236 -2.58 -24.77 -8.98
N GLY A 237 -1.34 -25.27 -8.82
CA GLY A 237 -0.88 -26.53 -9.42
C GLY A 237 -0.62 -26.48 -10.93
N LYS A 238 -0.87 -25.36 -11.61
CA LYS A 238 -0.69 -25.18 -13.05
C LYS A 238 0.79 -25.27 -13.44
N VAL A 239 1.09 -26.11 -14.44
CA VAL A 239 2.43 -26.20 -15.05
C VAL A 239 2.69 -24.95 -15.90
N ILE A 240 3.86 -24.34 -15.73
CA ILE A 240 4.31 -23.16 -16.50
C ILE A 240 5.54 -23.42 -17.36
N SER A 241 6.33 -24.45 -17.03
CA SER A 241 7.33 -25.04 -17.91
C SER A 241 7.63 -26.46 -17.47
N THR A 242 8.29 -27.23 -18.32
CA THR A 242 8.84 -28.55 -17.99
C THR A 242 10.35 -28.48 -18.14
N ILE A 243 11.08 -28.96 -17.14
CA ILE A 243 12.55 -29.02 -17.18
C ILE A 243 12.96 -30.43 -17.61
N GLN A 244 13.95 -30.49 -18.50
CA GLN A 244 14.66 -31.73 -18.85
C GLN A 244 15.57 -32.12 -17.68
N THR A 245 14.97 -32.73 -16.66
CA THR A 245 15.66 -33.29 -15.48
C THR A 245 16.09 -34.74 -15.70
N GLY A 246 15.59 -35.36 -16.75
CA GLY A 246 16.07 -36.61 -17.31
C GLY A 246 15.78 -36.60 -18.80
N LEU A 247 15.86 -37.77 -19.43
CA LEU A 247 15.67 -37.92 -20.86
C LEU A 247 14.34 -38.61 -21.19
N THR A 248 13.92 -38.47 -22.45
CA THR A 248 12.77 -39.15 -23.05
C THR A 248 13.11 -39.52 -24.49
N ALA A 249 12.51 -40.57 -25.01
CA ALA A 249 12.48 -40.82 -26.45
C ALA A 249 11.82 -39.66 -27.20
N THR A 250 12.08 -39.59 -28.51
CA THR A 250 11.53 -38.60 -29.44
C THR A 250 11.09 -39.30 -30.74
N SER A 251 10.32 -38.61 -31.58
CA SER A 251 9.99 -39.08 -32.94
C SER A 251 11.21 -39.24 -33.87
N SER A 252 12.41 -38.84 -33.43
CA SER A 252 13.68 -39.05 -34.13
C SER A 252 14.58 -40.12 -33.48
N THR A 253 14.11 -40.77 -32.41
CA THR A 253 14.91 -41.76 -31.67
C THR A 253 15.21 -42.99 -32.51
N THR A 254 16.47 -43.42 -32.53
CA THR A 254 16.95 -44.57 -33.29
C THR A 254 17.76 -45.55 -32.43
N PHE A 255 17.90 -46.79 -32.89
CA PHE A 255 18.52 -47.89 -32.15
C PHE A 255 19.65 -48.51 -32.98
N GLU A 256 20.87 -48.48 -32.45
CA GLU A 256 22.10 -48.91 -33.12
C GLU A 256 22.82 -49.98 -32.30
N ALA A 257 23.01 -51.18 -32.85
CA ALA A 257 23.76 -52.23 -32.16
C ALA A 257 25.26 -51.91 -32.13
N ILE A 258 25.86 -51.99 -30.94
CA ILE A 258 27.28 -51.66 -30.71
C ILE A 258 28.13 -52.94 -30.59
N SER A 259 27.63 -53.98 -29.92
CA SER A 259 28.33 -55.26 -29.77
C SER A 259 27.42 -56.38 -29.28
N GLY A 260 27.70 -57.63 -29.67
CA GLY A 260 27.09 -58.83 -29.09
C GLY A 260 25.65 -59.12 -29.53
N ALA A 261 25.12 -58.32 -30.46
CA ALA A 261 23.86 -58.57 -31.14
C ALA A 261 23.84 -57.88 -32.52
N SER A 262 23.08 -58.46 -33.43
CA SER A 262 22.87 -57.96 -34.79
C SER A 262 21.39 -57.65 -35.03
N LYS A 263 21.09 -56.54 -35.73
CA LYS A 263 19.69 -56.20 -36.08
C LYS A 263 19.13 -57.24 -37.06
N ALA A 264 17.99 -57.82 -36.70
CA ALA A 264 17.35 -58.92 -37.40
C ALA A 264 15.96 -58.53 -37.93
N VAL A 265 15.44 -59.31 -38.89
CA VAL A 265 14.00 -59.32 -39.17
C VAL A 265 13.32 -60.02 -37.99
N ALA A 266 12.28 -59.42 -37.43
CA ALA A 266 11.49 -60.00 -36.34
C ALA A 266 10.99 -61.42 -36.71
N PRO A 267 11.16 -62.42 -35.82
CA PRO A 267 10.44 -63.68 -35.92
C PRO A 267 8.91 -63.48 -35.98
N ASP A 268 8.21 -64.35 -36.69
CA ASP A 268 6.75 -64.21 -36.91
C ASP A 268 5.98 -64.26 -35.58
N TYR A 269 6.55 -64.95 -34.58
CA TYR A 269 6.00 -65.09 -33.25
C TYR A 269 6.27 -63.91 -32.29
N THR A 270 7.20 -62.99 -32.62
CA THR A 270 7.60 -61.90 -31.71
C THR A 270 6.41 -61.09 -31.20
N ALA A 271 5.48 -60.77 -32.09
CA ALA A 271 4.29 -60.01 -31.72
C ALA A 271 3.28 -60.81 -30.87
N ASN A 272 3.28 -62.16 -30.93
CA ASN A 272 2.46 -62.97 -30.01
C ASN A 272 3.03 -63.00 -28.59
N VAL A 273 4.36 -62.97 -28.44
CA VAL A 273 5.01 -63.05 -27.12
C VAL A 273 5.14 -61.69 -26.43
N ILE A 274 5.11 -60.59 -27.19
CA ILE A 274 5.10 -59.23 -26.64
C ILE A 274 3.67 -58.69 -26.43
N GLN A 275 2.74 -58.90 -27.38
CA GLN A 275 1.38 -58.30 -27.35
C GLN A 275 0.27 -59.30 -26.98
N GLY A 276 0.65 -60.51 -26.56
CA GLY A 276 -0.24 -61.65 -26.38
C GLY A 276 -0.79 -62.19 -27.70
N TYR A 277 -1.44 -63.35 -27.65
CA TYR A 277 -2.14 -63.90 -28.83
C TYR A 277 -3.38 -63.08 -29.22
N ALA A 278 -3.99 -62.40 -28.24
CA ALA A 278 -5.17 -61.55 -28.45
C ALA A 278 -4.86 -60.12 -28.93
N ARG A 279 -3.57 -59.75 -29.01
CA ARG A 279 -3.09 -58.42 -29.49
C ARG A 279 -3.74 -57.26 -28.73
N ASN A 280 -3.62 -57.32 -27.41
CA ASN A 280 -4.25 -56.39 -26.47
C ASN A 280 -3.33 -55.88 -25.35
N THR A 281 -2.06 -56.32 -25.30
CA THR A 281 -1.01 -55.74 -24.44
C THR A 281 0.07 -55.07 -25.29
N ASN A 282 0.89 -54.19 -24.70
CA ASN A 282 2.10 -53.62 -25.32
C ASN A 282 1.90 -53.10 -26.77
N LEU A 283 0.82 -52.36 -26.98
CA LEU A 283 0.37 -51.92 -28.31
C LEU A 283 1.23 -50.78 -28.91
N ASP A 284 2.03 -50.13 -28.07
CA ASP A 284 3.10 -49.20 -28.46
C ASP A 284 4.33 -49.92 -29.07
N ALA A 285 4.48 -51.22 -28.83
CA ALA A 285 5.59 -52.01 -29.35
C ALA A 285 5.53 -52.16 -30.87
N ASN A 286 6.52 -51.59 -31.56
CA ASN A 286 6.72 -51.77 -32.99
C ASN A 286 8.01 -52.55 -33.27
N PHE A 287 7.90 -53.68 -33.97
CA PHE A 287 8.98 -54.65 -34.16
C PHE A 287 9.99 -54.27 -35.26
N ASN A 288 10.16 -52.95 -35.47
CA ASN A 288 11.10 -52.36 -36.42
C ASN A 288 12.56 -52.48 -35.97
N ASN A 289 12.82 -52.72 -34.68
CA ASN A 289 14.15 -52.87 -34.09
C ASN A 289 14.22 -54.12 -33.21
N VAL A 290 14.18 -55.30 -33.84
CA VAL A 290 14.53 -56.56 -33.19
C VAL A 290 16.01 -56.85 -33.40
N PHE A 291 16.71 -57.23 -32.34
CA PHE A 291 18.11 -57.60 -32.32
C PHE A 291 18.24 -59.05 -31.88
N LEU A 292 18.93 -59.87 -32.68
CA LEU A 292 19.32 -61.24 -32.33
C LEU A 292 20.69 -61.16 -31.63
N LEU A 293 20.84 -61.75 -30.45
CA LEU A 293 22.15 -61.85 -29.80
C LEU A 293 23.07 -62.80 -30.56
N ASP A 294 24.36 -62.46 -30.60
CA ASP A 294 25.39 -63.27 -31.29
C ASP A 294 25.69 -64.58 -30.52
N ASP A 295 25.59 -64.55 -29.19
CA ASP A 295 25.41 -65.73 -28.33
C ASP A 295 24.12 -65.58 -27.51
N LYS A 296 23.33 -66.65 -27.37
CA LYS A 296 22.06 -66.65 -26.62
C LYS A 296 22.23 -66.24 -25.15
N SER A 297 23.35 -66.60 -24.52
CA SER A 297 23.72 -66.25 -23.14
C SER A 297 24.60 -64.99 -23.06
N GLY A 298 24.87 -64.34 -24.20
CA GLY A 298 25.82 -63.25 -24.34
C GLY A 298 25.35 -61.91 -23.77
N THR A 299 26.03 -60.84 -24.21
CA THR A 299 25.72 -59.47 -23.80
C THR A 299 25.52 -58.58 -25.03
N ALA A 300 24.28 -58.19 -25.30
CA ALA A 300 23.97 -57.16 -26.28
C ALA A 300 24.26 -55.78 -25.70
N LYS A 301 24.91 -54.89 -26.46
CA LYS A 301 24.94 -53.45 -26.21
C LYS A 301 24.32 -52.72 -27.38
N ILE A 302 23.31 -51.89 -27.09
CA ILE A 302 22.53 -51.17 -28.09
C ILE A 302 22.46 -49.70 -27.67
N LYS A 303 22.83 -48.79 -28.57
CA LYS A 303 22.76 -47.35 -28.36
C LYS A 303 21.38 -46.84 -28.79
N VAL A 304 20.72 -46.14 -27.88
CA VAL A 304 19.48 -45.38 -28.12
C VAL A 304 19.88 -43.94 -28.36
N LYS A 305 19.63 -43.46 -29.58
CA LYS A 305 20.17 -42.19 -30.10
C LYS A 305 19.08 -41.19 -30.39
N ASN A 306 19.39 -39.90 -30.33
CA ASN A 306 18.41 -38.80 -30.48
C ASN A 306 17.28 -38.87 -29.45
N THR A 307 17.62 -39.09 -28.18
CA THR A 307 16.68 -38.82 -27.07
C THR A 307 16.62 -37.30 -26.82
N SER A 308 15.67 -36.84 -26.02
CA SER A 308 15.54 -35.41 -25.70
C SER A 308 16.72 -34.84 -24.92
N HIS A 309 17.45 -35.66 -24.15
CA HIS A 309 18.53 -35.21 -23.26
C HIS A 309 19.74 -36.17 -23.28
N GLY A 310 20.32 -36.34 -24.47
CA GLY A 310 21.54 -37.14 -24.70
C GLY A 310 21.29 -38.63 -24.98
N ASP A 311 22.24 -39.29 -25.63
CA ASP A 311 22.10 -40.70 -26.02
C ASP A 311 22.31 -41.65 -24.81
N VAL A 312 21.75 -42.86 -24.91
CA VAL A 312 21.77 -43.88 -23.83
C VAL A 312 22.31 -45.19 -24.38
N THR A 313 23.21 -45.85 -23.66
CA THR A 313 23.59 -47.24 -23.93
C THR A 313 22.72 -48.16 -23.06
N LEU A 314 21.95 -49.04 -23.70
CA LEU A 314 21.28 -50.16 -23.04
C LEU A 314 22.11 -51.43 -23.22
N THR A 315 22.27 -52.18 -22.14
CA THR A 315 22.99 -53.46 -22.12
C THR A 315 22.02 -54.56 -21.68
N PHE A 316 21.94 -55.67 -22.42
CA PHE A 316 21.10 -56.82 -22.07
C PHE A 316 21.99 -58.06 -21.96
N SER A 317 22.00 -58.69 -20.79
CA SER A 317 22.85 -59.86 -20.48
C SER A 317 22.16 -60.81 -19.50
N GLY A 318 22.73 -62.00 -19.28
CA GLY A 318 22.19 -62.95 -18.30
C GLY A 318 20.77 -63.47 -18.64
N ILE A 319 20.38 -63.41 -19.92
CA ILE A 319 19.09 -63.90 -20.41
C ILE A 319 19.02 -65.40 -20.10
N THR A 320 18.12 -65.77 -19.19
CA THR A 320 18.03 -67.11 -18.62
C THR A 320 16.65 -67.70 -18.91
N PRO A 321 16.55 -68.90 -19.51
CA PRO A 321 15.27 -69.57 -19.74
C PRO A 321 14.67 -70.09 -18.43
N SER A 322 13.36 -70.35 -18.43
CA SER A 322 12.73 -71.20 -17.40
C SER A 322 13.26 -72.64 -17.49
N ALA A 323 13.27 -73.38 -16.38
CA ALA A 323 14.01 -74.64 -16.25
C ALA A 323 13.64 -75.72 -17.30
N GLU A 324 12.38 -75.79 -17.71
CA GLU A 324 11.88 -76.76 -18.71
C GLU A 324 11.93 -76.25 -20.15
N SER A 325 12.40 -75.01 -20.39
CA SER A 325 12.26 -74.37 -21.69
C SER A 325 13.43 -74.58 -22.65
N GLY A 326 13.11 -74.74 -23.94
CA GLY A 326 14.10 -74.78 -25.00
C GLY A 326 14.78 -73.42 -25.17
N PHE A 327 16.11 -73.41 -25.20
CA PHE A 327 16.91 -72.19 -25.26
C PHE A 327 17.98 -72.27 -26.34
N ILE A 328 17.67 -71.76 -27.53
CA ILE A 328 18.52 -71.79 -28.73
C ILE A 328 18.95 -70.37 -29.15
N ARG A 329 18.11 -69.35 -28.97
CA ARG A 329 18.40 -67.95 -29.29
C ARG A 329 17.79 -67.00 -28.27
N SER A 330 18.37 -65.80 -28.16
CA SER A 330 17.83 -64.67 -27.42
C SER A 330 17.63 -63.48 -28.35
N TYR A 331 16.54 -62.75 -28.15
CA TYR A 331 16.18 -61.56 -28.89
C TYR A 331 15.82 -60.41 -27.96
N VAL A 332 16.11 -59.19 -28.40
CA VAL A 332 15.63 -57.95 -27.78
C VAL A 332 14.89 -57.13 -28.84
N ALA A 333 13.62 -56.85 -28.64
CA ALA A 333 12.89 -55.81 -29.35
C ALA A 333 13.05 -54.48 -28.59
N LEU A 334 13.27 -53.38 -29.31
CA LEU A 334 13.28 -52.02 -28.74
C LEU A 334 12.35 -51.08 -29.52
N TRP A 335 11.66 -50.19 -28.81
CA TRP A 335 10.80 -49.16 -29.39
C TRP A 335 10.83 -47.86 -28.59
N ALA A 336 10.37 -46.79 -29.24
CA ALA A 336 10.10 -45.50 -28.62
C ALA A 336 8.58 -45.31 -28.55
N SER A 337 8.06 -44.96 -27.37
CA SER A 337 6.65 -44.56 -27.21
C SER A 337 6.45 -43.09 -27.56
N GLU A 338 5.27 -42.72 -28.07
CA GLU A 338 4.91 -41.32 -28.37
C GLU A 338 4.91 -40.43 -27.10
N ASP A 339 4.59 -41.01 -25.94
CA ASP A 339 4.67 -40.36 -24.63
C ASP A 339 6.11 -40.28 -24.06
N GLY A 340 7.11 -40.84 -24.77
CA GLY A 340 8.52 -40.55 -24.56
C GLY A 340 9.32 -41.53 -23.69
N GLY A 341 8.82 -42.73 -23.40
CA GLY A 341 9.66 -43.79 -22.82
C GLY A 341 10.38 -44.65 -23.87
N ILE A 342 11.40 -45.39 -23.42
CA ILE A 342 12.14 -46.34 -24.24
C ILE A 342 11.71 -47.75 -23.83
N GLY A 343 10.91 -48.40 -24.66
CA GLY A 343 10.41 -49.75 -24.44
C GLY A 343 11.39 -50.83 -24.86
N TYR A 344 11.41 -51.93 -24.10
CA TYR A 344 12.17 -53.13 -24.41
C TYR A 344 11.34 -54.40 -24.19
N GLY A 345 11.60 -55.42 -25.01
CA GLY A 345 10.97 -56.73 -24.92
C GLY A 345 11.97 -57.83 -25.19
N VAL A 346 12.28 -58.63 -24.17
CA VAL A 346 13.24 -59.74 -24.23
C VAL A 346 12.49 -61.05 -24.35
N PHE A 347 12.85 -61.87 -25.34
CA PHE A 347 12.20 -63.16 -25.62
C PHE A 347 13.19 -64.15 -26.23
N ILE A 348 12.88 -65.44 -26.17
CA ILE A 348 13.79 -66.51 -26.60
C ILE A 348 13.17 -67.43 -27.67
N SER A 349 14.00 -68.29 -28.28
CA SER A 349 13.60 -69.37 -29.20
C SER A 349 13.89 -70.74 -28.59
N ALA A 350 12.92 -71.64 -28.69
CA ALA A 350 13.02 -73.06 -28.37
C ALA A 350 13.39 -73.92 -29.60
N GLY A 351 14.01 -73.31 -30.62
CA GLY A 351 14.47 -73.95 -31.85
C GLY A 351 13.38 -74.18 -32.88
N ALA A 352 13.80 -74.64 -34.07
CA ALA A 352 12.95 -74.78 -35.24
C ALA A 352 11.76 -75.73 -35.02
N GLY A 353 10.57 -75.32 -35.48
CA GLY A 353 9.39 -76.17 -35.53
C GLY A 353 8.10 -75.35 -35.58
N ALA A 354 7.20 -75.67 -36.51
CA ALA A 354 5.93 -74.96 -36.67
C ALA A 354 4.88 -75.28 -35.59
N ALA A 355 5.15 -76.23 -34.68
CA ALA A 355 4.23 -76.66 -33.64
C ALA A 355 4.65 -76.11 -32.26
N ASN A 356 3.77 -75.32 -31.64
CA ASN A 356 3.82 -75.04 -30.21
C ASN A 356 3.49 -76.33 -29.45
N GLY A 357 4.53 -77.05 -29.04
CA GLY A 357 4.40 -78.41 -28.53
C GLY A 357 3.85 -78.50 -27.12
N GLY A 358 2.53 -78.70 -27.01
CA GLY A 358 2.04 -79.64 -26.00
C GLY A 358 2.65 -81.02 -26.26
N GLY A 359 2.98 -81.77 -25.20
CA GLY A 359 3.86 -82.93 -25.28
C GLY A 359 3.40 -84.02 -26.26
N GLY A 360 4.23 -84.32 -27.26
CA GLY A 360 4.19 -85.56 -28.02
C GLY A 360 5.18 -86.56 -27.42
N VAL A 361 4.73 -87.78 -27.16
CA VAL A 361 5.58 -88.89 -26.72
C VAL A 361 6.42 -89.45 -27.88
N ASP A 362 7.39 -90.31 -27.54
CA ASP A 362 8.04 -91.26 -28.45
C ASP A 362 8.89 -90.69 -29.61
N GLY A 363 9.91 -89.90 -29.26
CA GLY A 363 11.27 -90.11 -29.79
C GLY A 363 11.54 -89.99 -31.30
N GLN A 364 10.61 -89.46 -32.11
CA GLN A 364 10.79 -89.31 -33.56
C GLN A 364 11.48 -87.99 -33.94
N GLY A 365 12.58 -88.10 -34.68
CA GLY A 365 13.31 -86.94 -35.20
C GLY A 365 12.54 -86.21 -36.30
N GLY A 366 12.03 -85.02 -36.00
CA GLY A 366 11.44 -84.12 -37.00
C GLY A 366 12.49 -83.65 -38.00
N GLY A 367 12.17 -83.71 -39.29
CA GLY A 367 13.06 -83.28 -40.38
C GLY A 367 13.44 -81.80 -40.29
N GLY A 368 14.68 -81.47 -40.65
CA GLY A 368 15.21 -80.11 -40.52
C GLY A 368 14.44 -79.08 -41.36
N ALA A 369 13.96 -78.01 -40.72
CA ALA A 369 13.24 -76.94 -41.38
C ALA A 369 14.17 -76.07 -42.24
N SER A 370 14.14 -76.26 -43.56
CA SER A 370 14.84 -75.41 -44.55
C SER A 370 14.07 -74.10 -44.79
N GLY A 371 14.11 -73.20 -43.81
CA GLY A 371 13.53 -71.86 -43.90
C GLY A 371 14.26 -70.85 -43.02
N ALA A 372 14.08 -69.56 -43.30
CA ALA A 372 14.61 -68.50 -42.43
C ALA A 372 13.98 -68.60 -41.03
N TYR A 373 14.73 -68.22 -39.99
CA TYR A 373 14.46 -68.47 -38.55
C TYR A 373 13.20 -67.80 -37.93
N ARG A 374 12.19 -67.46 -38.75
CA ARG A 374 10.96 -66.80 -38.32
C ARG A 374 9.94 -67.77 -37.70
N SER A 375 9.98 -69.03 -38.12
CA SER A 375 9.11 -70.13 -37.66
C SER A 375 9.78 -71.00 -36.57
N ASP A 376 10.62 -70.38 -35.75
CA ASP A 376 11.13 -70.98 -34.50
C ASP A 376 9.99 -71.06 -33.45
N ARG A 377 10.06 -72.05 -32.56
CA ARG A 377 9.13 -72.18 -31.44
C ARG A 377 9.41 -71.15 -30.36
N GLN A 378 8.34 -70.69 -29.71
CA GLN A 378 8.41 -69.82 -28.53
C GLN A 378 9.04 -70.59 -27.36
N GLY A 379 9.92 -69.94 -26.60
CA GLY A 379 10.39 -70.43 -25.31
C GLY A 379 9.94 -69.49 -24.18
N TRP A 380 10.19 -69.90 -22.94
CA TRP A 380 9.86 -69.18 -21.72
C TRP A 380 11.12 -68.61 -21.08
N VAL A 381 11.10 -67.32 -20.74
CA VAL A 381 12.26 -66.59 -20.21
C VAL A 381 12.02 -66.22 -18.74
N LYS A 382 12.97 -66.58 -17.89
CA LYS A 382 12.87 -66.40 -16.44
C LYS A 382 13.40 -65.03 -16.00
N MET A 383 14.54 -64.60 -16.54
CA MET A 383 15.18 -63.35 -16.14
C MET A 383 16.12 -62.78 -17.22
N VAL A 384 16.39 -61.47 -17.13
CA VAL A 384 17.40 -60.73 -17.86
C VAL A 384 18.00 -59.65 -16.98
N THR A 385 19.30 -59.40 -17.09
CA THR A 385 19.96 -58.22 -16.51
C THR A 385 19.98 -57.10 -17.54
N VAL A 386 19.43 -55.95 -17.18
CA VAL A 386 19.41 -54.73 -17.99
C VAL A 386 20.34 -53.70 -17.37
N GLY A 387 21.30 -53.19 -18.14
CA GLY A 387 22.18 -52.09 -17.77
C GLY A 387 21.83 -50.80 -18.53
N VAL A 388 21.89 -49.67 -17.85
CA VAL A 388 21.50 -48.35 -18.38
C VAL A 388 22.62 -47.35 -18.11
N GLU A 389 23.22 -46.80 -19.18
CA GLU A 389 24.27 -45.79 -19.10
C GLU A 389 23.93 -44.56 -19.97
N THR A 390 23.83 -43.36 -19.37
CA THR A 390 23.55 -42.11 -20.11
C THR A 390 24.84 -41.42 -20.56
N ASP A 391 24.89 -40.83 -21.76
CA ASP A 391 26.01 -39.97 -22.15
C ASP A 391 25.91 -38.59 -21.48
N ALA A 392 24.70 -38.10 -21.23
CA ALA A 392 24.46 -36.90 -20.44
C ALA A 392 24.92 -37.09 -18.99
N SER A 393 25.60 -36.07 -18.46
CA SER A 393 26.23 -36.04 -17.13
C SER A 393 25.50 -35.16 -16.12
N ASP A 394 24.28 -34.73 -16.44
CA ASP A 394 23.43 -33.83 -15.67
C ASP A 394 21.99 -34.37 -15.50
N VAL A 395 21.78 -35.67 -15.73
CA VAL A 395 20.50 -36.36 -15.50
C VAL A 395 20.26 -36.51 -14.00
N SER A 396 19.11 -36.04 -13.53
CA SER A 396 18.65 -36.13 -12.14
C SER A 396 17.42 -37.01 -11.94
N GLU A 397 16.69 -37.40 -12.99
CA GLU A 397 15.57 -38.34 -12.90
C GLU A 397 15.77 -39.56 -13.80
N VAL A 398 15.49 -40.73 -13.24
CA VAL A 398 15.47 -42.03 -13.94
C VAL A 398 14.15 -42.72 -13.61
N THR A 399 13.55 -43.42 -14.57
CA THR A 399 12.39 -44.30 -14.31
C THR A 399 12.57 -45.68 -14.93
N ILE A 400 12.01 -46.69 -14.28
CA ILE A 400 11.65 -47.99 -14.86
C ILE A 400 10.13 -48.05 -14.84
N ASN A 401 9.51 -48.51 -15.92
CA ASN A 401 8.07 -48.44 -16.12
C ASN A 401 7.55 -49.77 -16.70
N ASP A 402 6.23 -49.96 -16.66
CA ASP A 402 5.56 -51.14 -17.24
C ASP A 402 6.06 -52.47 -16.64
N VAL A 403 6.09 -52.54 -15.30
CA VAL A 403 6.36 -53.78 -14.54
C VAL A 403 5.03 -54.51 -14.33
N ASP A 404 4.81 -55.62 -15.03
CA ASP A 404 3.57 -56.42 -15.00
C ASP A 404 3.37 -57.16 -13.68
N SER A 405 2.11 -57.52 -13.38
CA SER A 405 1.79 -58.54 -12.36
C SER A 405 2.63 -59.80 -12.61
N ASN A 406 3.32 -60.31 -11.58
CA ASN A 406 4.29 -61.43 -11.65
C ASN A 406 5.71 -61.07 -12.15
N GLN A 407 6.07 -59.79 -12.26
CA GLN A 407 7.45 -59.35 -12.49
C GLN A 407 8.12 -58.76 -11.23
N VAL A 408 9.44 -58.92 -11.15
CA VAL A 408 10.31 -58.38 -10.09
C VAL A 408 11.50 -57.64 -10.71
N ILE A 409 11.81 -56.46 -10.16
CA ILE A 409 12.96 -55.63 -10.50
C ILE A 409 13.92 -55.57 -9.29
N ASP A 410 15.14 -56.08 -9.42
CA ASP A 410 16.19 -56.01 -8.39
C ASP A 410 17.33 -55.10 -8.83
N VAL A 411 17.58 -53.99 -8.11
CA VAL A 411 18.47 -52.90 -8.58
C VAL A 411 19.83 -52.90 -7.89
N SER A 412 20.91 -52.66 -8.66
CA SER A 412 22.32 -52.69 -8.21
C SER A 412 22.77 -51.52 -7.31
N SER A 413 21.85 -50.92 -6.55
CA SER A 413 21.91 -49.57 -5.97
C SER A 413 21.90 -48.42 -6.99
N LEU A 414 21.37 -47.28 -6.54
CA LEU A 414 21.35 -45.97 -7.20
C LEU A 414 21.50 -44.90 -6.10
N ASP A 415 22.67 -44.92 -5.46
CA ASP A 415 22.87 -44.25 -4.18
C ASP A 415 22.74 -42.71 -4.28
N GLY A 416 22.11 -42.12 -3.25
CA GLY A 416 21.80 -40.69 -3.21
C GLY A 416 20.53 -40.26 -3.96
N ALA A 417 19.83 -41.18 -4.63
CA ALA A 417 18.47 -40.92 -5.10
C ALA A 417 17.44 -40.97 -3.97
N LYS A 418 16.40 -40.12 -4.07
CA LYS A 418 15.10 -40.40 -3.46
C LYS A 418 14.32 -41.33 -4.40
N ILE A 419 13.80 -42.43 -3.85
CA ILE A 419 12.95 -43.38 -4.57
C ILE A 419 11.48 -42.94 -4.48
N THR A 420 10.72 -43.18 -5.55
CA THR A 420 9.25 -43.05 -5.61
C THR A 420 8.66 -44.18 -6.42
N THR A 421 7.65 -44.88 -5.90
CA THR A 421 6.93 -45.97 -6.57
C THR A 421 5.52 -45.55 -6.99
N GLY A 422 5.01 -46.16 -8.06
CA GLY A 422 3.60 -46.09 -8.44
C GLY A 422 2.71 -46.96 -7.56
N ALA A 423 1.40 -46.77 -7.65
CA ALA A 423 0.43 -47.35 -6.73
C ALA A 423 0.41 -48.89 -6.68
N ASN A 424 0.88 -49.56 -7.74
CA ASN A 424 0.91 -51.02 -7.81
C ASN A 424 2.24 -51.64 -7.36
N ILE A 425 3.29 -50.84 -7.12
CA ILE A 425 4.64 -51.34 -6.84
C ILE A 425 4.95 -51.34 -5.34
N THR A 426 5.27 -52.53 -4.81
CA THR A 426 5.79 -52.72 -3.46
C THR A 426 7.32 -52.79 -3.48
N GLN A 427 7.99 -52.12 -2.54
CA GLN A 427 9.45 -52.13 -2.40
C GLN A 427 9.90 -52.95 -1.18
N SER A 428 10.93 -53.77 -1.35
CA SER A 428 11.64 -54.48 -0.28
C SER A 428 13.15 -54.34 -0.48
N GLY A 429 13.78 -53.41 0.25
CA GLY A 429 15.19 -53.04 0.01
C GLY A 429 15.39 -52.47 -1.40
N ASN A 430 16.20 -53.14 -2.23
CA ASN A 430 16.43 -52.80 -3.63
C ASN A 430 15.53 -53.60 -4.60
N SER A 431 14.67 -54.48 -4.08
CA SER A 431 13.72 -55.28 -4.83
C SER A 431 12.38 -54.56 -4.96
N PHE A 432 11.74 -54.63 -6.12
CA PHE A 432 10.46 -54.03 -6.42
C PHE A 432 9.56 -55.06 -7.10
N THR A 433 8.32 -55.21 -6.65
CA THR A 433 7.37 -56.20 -7.16
C THR A 433 6.02 -55.54 -7.42
N ALA A 434 5.43 -55.82 -8.58
CA ALA A 434 4.10 -55.36 -8.93
C ALA A 434 3.02 -56.29 -8.35
N ASN A 435 1.93 -55.72 -7.85
CA ASN A 435 0.79 -56.46 -7.31
C ASN A 435 -0.12 -57.03 -8.44
N ASP A 436 -1.07 -57.91 -8.09
CA ASP A 436 -2.00 -58.56 -9.03
C ASP A 436 -3.00 -57.60 -9.75
N SER A 437 -2.90 -56.29 -9.50
CA SER A 437 -3.68 -55.24 -10.18
C SER A 437 -2.85 -54.47 -11.22
N ALA A 438 -1.57 -54.81 -11.39
CA ALA A 438 -0.70 -54.27 -12.42
C ALA A 438 -1.03 -54.87 -13.79
N GLN A 439 -1.75 -54.09 -14.60
CA GLN A 439 -1.98 -54.36 -16.02
C GLN A 439 -0.77 -53.87 -16.84
N SER A 440 -0.39 -54.58 -17.91
CA SER A 440 0.48 -54.04 -18.97
C SER A 440 -0.08 -52.70 -19.45
N GLN A 441 0.71 -51.65 -19.27
CA GLN A 441 0.33 -50.26 -19.44
C GLN A 441 1.52 -49.49 -20.04
N SER A 442 1.68 -49.65 -21.37
CA SER A 442 2.37 -48.80 -22.35
C SER A 442 3.58 -48.01 -21.83
N THR A 443 4.72 -48.16 -22.50
CA THR A 443 6.03 -47.65 -22.06
C THR A 443 6.16 -46.11 -21.95
N SER A 444 5.07 -45.36 -22.14
CA SER A 444 4.85 -43.94 -21.78
C SER A 444 5.57 -43.41 -20.54
N GLY A 445 5.70 -44.23 -19.49
CA GLY A 445 6.49 -43.94 -18.29
C GLY A 445 5.95 -42.79 -17.44
N VAL A 446 4.67 -42.89 -17.07
CA VAL A 446 4.08 -42.19 -15.94
C VAL A 446 4.31 -43.05 -14.67
N LEU A 447 4.63 -42.42 -13.55
CA LEU A 447 4.94 -43.10 -12.28
C LEU A 447 3.72 -43.39 -11.39
N ASP A 448 2.49 -43.34 -11.91
CA ASP A 448 1.27 -43.45 -11.10
C ASP A 448 0.78 -44.90 -10.90
N SER A 449 0.98 -45.82 -11.86
CA SER A 449 0.61 -47.25 -11.73
C SER A 449 1.81 -48.16 -11.44
N ASN A 450 2.51 -48.63 -12.47
CA ASN A 450 3.49 -49.73 -12.43
C ASN A 450 4.95 -49.24 -12.55
N GLY A 451 5.23 -48.01 -12.10
CA GLY A 451 6.52 -47.35 -12.28
C GLY A 451 7.38 -47.28 -11.02
N ILE A 452 8.69 -47.17 -11.21
CA ILE A 452 9.70 -46.91 -10.17
C ILE A 452 10.56 -45.73 -10.64
N GLY A 453 10.73 -44.72 -9.79
CA GLY A 453 11.47 -43.49 -10.09
C GLY A 453 12.57 -43.19 -9.08
N TRP A 454 13.67 -42.63 -9.57
CA TRP A 454 14.83 -42.19 -8.80
C TRP A 454 15.12 -40.71 -9.08
N SER A 455 14.93 -39.86 -8.06
CA SER A 455 15.22 -38.42 -8.08
C SER A 455 16.52 -38.08 -7.36
N PHE A 456 17.51 -37.55 -8.05
CA PHE A 456 18.77 -37.05 -7.48
C PHE A 456 18.69 -35.56 -7.13
N ALA A 457 19.39 -35.14 -6.07
CA ALA A 457 19.46 -33.74 -5.65
C ALA A 457 20.29 -32.84 -6.60
N LYS A 458 21.13 -33.46 -7.44
CA LYS A 458 21.94 -32.82 -8.48
C LYS A 458 21.99 -33.77 -9.69
N GLY A 459 21.96 -33.21 -10.89
CA GLY A 459 22.22 -33.97 -12.11
C GLY A 459 23.60 -34.63 -12.11
N GLN A 460 23.67 -35.86 -12.62
CA GLN A 460 24.89 -36.66 -12.77
C GLN A 460 24.82 -37.57 -14.01
N LYS A 461 25.89 -38.31 -14.29
CA LYS A 461 25.85 -39.42 -15.26
C LYS A 461 25.17 -40.62 -14.61
N ILE A 462 24.18 -41.20 -15.26
CA ILE A 462 23.51 -42.41 -14.78
C ILE A 462 24.26 -43.63 -15.33
N ASN A 463 24.59 -44.57 -14.45
CA ASN A 463 25.12 -45.88 -14.78
C ASN A 463 24.68 -46.86 -13.70
N PHE A 464 23.80 -47.80 -14.03
CA PHE A 464 23.32 -48.84 -13.11
C PHE A 464 22.85 -50.08 -13.87
N THR A 465 22.61 -51.16 -13.11
CA THR A 465 21.96 -52.36 -13.63
C THR A 465 20.76 -52.74 -12.77
N PHE A 466 19.82 -53.45 -13.37
CA PHE A 466 18.76 -54.13 -12.66
C PHE A 466 18.52 -55.52 -13.27
N ILE A 467 18.17 -56.48 -12.44
CA ILE A 467 17.60 -57.75 -12.89
C ILE A 467 16.11 -57.52 -13.08
N HIS A 468 15.58 -57.89 -14.24
CA HIS A 468 14.15 -58.05 -14.44
C HIS A 468 13.87 -59.56 -14.52
N SER A 469 12.98 -60.06 -13.68
CA SER A 469 12.59 -61.49 -13.65
C SER A 469 11.08 -61.70 -13.60
N ASN A 470 10.64 -62.86 -14.13
CA ASN A 470 9.30 -63.40 -14.00
C ASN A 470 9.25 -64.33 -12.77
N THR A 471 8.23 -64.18 -11.90
CA THR A 471 8.00 -65.14 -10.80
C THR A 471 7.49 -66.48 -11.36
N ARG A 472 6.68 -66.44 -12.42
CA ARG A 472 6.20 -67.59 -13.20
C ARG A 472 7.31 -68.23 -14.05
N ASP A 473 7.08 -69.46 -14.51
CA ASP A 473 7.99 -70.20 -15.38
C ASP A 473 7.48 -70.36 -16.82
N ASP A 474 6.24 -69.96 -17.12
CA ASP A 474 5.60 -70.05 -18.44
C ASP A 474 5.51 -68.70 -19.20
N SER A 475 6.20 -67.67 -18.72
CA SER A 475 6.25 -66.34 -19.36
C SER A 475 7.08 -66.37 -20.64
N TYR A 476 6.44 -66.09 -21.79
CA TYR A 476 7.10 -66.07 -23.10
C TYR A 476 8.06 -64.89 -23.33
N SER A 477 7.97 -63.84 -22.51
CA SER A 477 8.79 -62.64 -22.62
C SER A 477 9.01 -61.96 -21.26
N ILE A 478 9.90 -60.98 -21.25
CA ILE A 478 10.02 -59.93 -20.24
C ILE A 478 9.88 -58.61 -20.98
N VAL A 479 8.94 -57.76 -20.58
CA VAL A 479 8.67 -56.46 -21.20
C VAL A 479 8.81 -55.38 -20.14
N GLY A 480 9.24 -54.19 -20.54
CA GLY A 480 9.21 -53.01 -19.68
C GLY A 480 9.69 -51.75 -20.41
N GLY A 481 9.72 -50.64 -19.70
CA GLY A 481 10.26 -49.36 -20.17
C GLY A 481 11.39 -48.83 -19.29
N VAL A 482 12.34 -48.10 -19.89
CA VAL A 482 13.31 -47.25 -19.16
C VAL A 482 13.19 -45.81 -19.63
N PHE A 483 13.23 -44.88 -18.68
CA PHE A 483 12.85 -43.48 -18.84
C PHE A 483 11.42 -43.28 -19.36
N GLY A 484 10.93 -42.04 -19.32
CA GLY A 484 9.59 -41.70 -19.79
C GLY A 484 9.16 -40.32 -19.32
N ARG A 485 7.88 -39.97 -19.54
CA ARG A 485 7.38 -38.63 -19.23
C ARG A 485 7.66 -38.17 -17.80
N ALA A 486 7.60 -39.07 -16.82
CA ALA A 486 7.88 -38.75 -15.42
C ALA A 486 9.37 -38.46 -15.11
N SER A 487 10.30 -38.72 -16.04
CA SER A 487 11.68 -38.24 -15.94
C SER A 487 11.80 -36.71 -16.17
N GLN A 488 10.75 -36.05 -16.64
CA GLN A 488 10.71 -34.59 -16.81
C GLN A 488 9.96 -33.91 -15.67
N LYS A 489 10.61 -32.99 -14.94
CA LYS A 489 9.99 -32.27 -13.81
C LYS A 489 9.23 -31.03 -14.27
N GLU A 490 7.93 -31.03 -13.98
CA GLU A 490 7.02 -29.89 -14.15
C GLU A 490 7.34 -28.76 -13.16
N VAL A 491 7.63 -27.56 -13.67
CA VAL A 491 7.64 -26.33 -12.86
C VAL A 491 6.20 -25.85 -12.73
N LYS A 492 5.69 -25.91 -11.51
CA LYS A 492 4.33 -25.45 -11.17
C LYS A 492 4.37 -23.99 -10.72
N GLU A 493 3.38 -23.22 -11.14
CA GLU A 493 3.24 -21.81 -10.79
C GLU A 493 3.17 -21.64 -9.27
N LYS A 494 3.86 -20.62 -8.77
CA LYS A 494 3.95 -20.34 -7.33
C LYS A 494 2.96 -19.23 -6.96
N PRO A 495 2.29 -19.34 -5.80
CA PRO A 495 1.42 -18.27 -5.33
C PRO A 495 2.24 -17.00 -5.04
N ILE A 496 1.65 -15.84 -5.34
CA ILE A 496 2.19 -14.53 -5.01
C ILE A 496 1.50 -13.96 -3.78
N SER A 497 2.14 -13.02 -3.09
CA SER A 497 1.58 -12.29 -1.94
C SER A 497 1.90 -10.80 -2.03
N ILE A 498 1.13 -9.98 -1.32
CA ILE A 498 1.33 -8.54 -1.22
C ILE A 498 1.30 -8.11 0.25
N GLU A 499 2.06 -7.07 0.58
CA GLU A 499 2.30 -6.56 1.93
C GLU A 499 1.20 -5.55 2.33
N GLU A 500 0.60 -5.69 3.52
CA GLU A 500 -0.45 -4.80 4.02
C GLU A 500 0.12 -3.41 4.38
N TYR A 501 -0.63 -2.36 4.05
CA TYR A 501 -0.30 -0.99 4.43
C TYR A 501 -1.55 -0.22 4.88
N LYS A 502 -1.36 0.81 5.70
CA LYS A 502 -2.42 1.72 6.17
C LYS A 502 -2.00 3.15 5.89
N GLU A 503 -2.87 3.91 5.23
CA GLU A 503 -2.57 5.30 4.88
C GLU A 503 -2.37 6.13 6.16
N PRO A 504 -1.23 6.81 6.33
CA PRO A 504 -1.02 7.68 7.47
C PRO A 504 -1.96 8.89 7.39
N LYS A 505 -2.30 9.46 8.54
CA LYS A 505 -3.13 10.66 8.65
C LYS A 505 -2.35 11.73 9.42
N TYR A 506 -2.51 12.98 9.01
CA TYR A 506 -1.94 14.14 9.69
C TYR A 506 -3.00 15.22 9.79
N THR A 507 -3.21 15.71 11.01
CA THR A 507 -4.07 16.85 11.32
C THR A 507 -3.25 17.78 12.21
N PRO A 508 -2.88 18.99 11.76
CA PRO A 508 -2.10 19.90 12.58
C PRO A 508 -2.92 20.40 13.76
N LYS A 509 -2.28 20.51 14.91
CA LYS A 509 -2.80 21.19 16.11
C LYS A 509 -2.96 22.68 15.79
N PRO A 510 -4.12 23.30 16.07
CA PRO A 510 -4.37 24.69 15.72
C PRO A 510 -3.45 25.64 16.51
N MET A 511 -3.13 26.78 15.91
CA MET A 511 -2.56 27.94 16.61
C MET A 511 -3.65 28.97 16.84
N ILE A 512 -3.54 29.74 17.92
CA ILE A 512 -4.53 30.78 18.29
C ILE A 512 -3.87 32.16 18.42
N SER A 513 -4.69 33.21 18.38
CA SER A 513 -4.25 34.59 18.54
C SER A 513 -5.28 35.38 19.35
N ILE A 514 -4.82 36.39 20.09
CA ILE A 514 -5.64 37.28 20.91
C ILE A 514 -5.30 38.74 20.59
N LYS A 515 -6.29 39.63 20.68
CA LYS A 515 -6.13 41.06 20.40
C LYS A 515 -5.77 41.83 21.68
N PRO A 516 -4.89 42.85 21.62
CA PRO A 516 -4.67 43.77 22.74
C PRO A 516 -5.91 44.61 23.00
N TYR A 517 -6.08 45.06 24.25
CA TYR A 517 -7.12 46.03 24.61
C TYR A 517 -6.81 47.42 24.05
N VAL A 518 -7.86 48.15 23.69
CA VAL A 518 -7.79 49.57 23.33
C VAL A 518 -7.60 50.39 24.61
N PRO A 519 -6.68 51.38 24.64
CA PRO A 519 -6.55 52.28 25.78
C PRO A 519 -7.87 53.01 26.06
N VAL A 520 -8.39 52.91 27.27
CA VAL A 520 -9.55 53.71 27.71
C VAL A 520 -9.03 55.08 28.13
N PRO A 521 -9.52 56.20 27.56
CA PRO A 521 -9.14 57.54 28.01
C PRO A 521 -9.47 57.74 29.49
N LYS A 522 -8.73 58.63 30.15
CA LYS A 522 -9.15 59.14 31.47
C LYS A 522 -10.32 60.10 31.28
N GLU A 523 -11.24 60.08 32.24
CA GLU A 523 -12.31 61.07 32.28
C GLU A 523 -11.72 62.45 32.62
N LYS A 524 -12.06 63.45 31.81
CA LYS A 524 -11.68 64.84 32.06
C LYS A 524 -12.49 65.39 33.23
N GLN A 525 -11.79 65.92 34.22
CA GLN A 525 -12.34 66.91 35.12
C GLN A 525 -12.40 68.23 34.35
N VAL A 526 -13.59 68.81 34.25
CA VAL A 526 -13.86 70.05 33.53
C VAL A 526 -14.50 71.00 34.53
N GLU A 527 -13.99 72.22 34.59
CA GLU A 527 -14.52 73.28 35.46
C GLU A 527 -14.87 74.52 34.61
N VAL A 528 -15.90 75.24 35.06
CA VAL A 528 -16.36 76.50 34.45
C VAL A 528 -16.91 77.43 35.53
N GLU A 529 -16.57 78.71 35.43
CA GLU A 529 -17.06 79.78 36.31
C GLU A 529 -18.10 80.60 35.56
N TYR A 530 -19.13 81.09 36.26
CA TYR A 530 -20.22 81.89 35.71
C TYR A 530 -20.73 82.91 36.73
N HIS A 531 -21.38 83.99 36.29
CA HIS A 531 -22.01 85.01 37.14
C HIS A 531 -23.36 85.44 36.57
N LYS A 532 -24.27 85.88 37.45
CA LYS A 532 -25.58 86.41 37.03
C LYS A 532 -25.51 87.93 36.80
N ALA A 533 -26.17 88.43 35.76
CA ALA A 533 -26.12 89.85 35.38
C ALA A 533 -27.27 90.68 35.98
N TYR A 534 -27.02 91.98 36.20
CA TYR A 534 -28.06 92.95 36.56
C TYR A 534 -27.87 94.30 35.85
N VAL A 535 -28.93 95.10 35.76
CA VAL A 535 -28.90 96.47 35.21
C VAL A 535 -28.93 97.49 36.35
N LYS A 536 -28.03 98.48 36.28
CA LYS A 536 -27.97 99.61 37.22
C LYS A 536 -29.06 100.63 36.91
N GLU A 537 -29.83 101.05 37.90
CA GLU A 537 -30.81 102.14 37.71
C GLU A 537 -30.17 103.52 37.92
N LYS A 538 -30.39 104.45 36.98
CA LYS A 538 -29.95 105.86 37.11
C LYS A 538 -31.09 106.74 37.62
N PRO A 539 -30.85 107.66 38.58
CA PRO A 539 -31.84 108.66 38.98
C PRO A 539 -32.11 109.65 37.85
N VAL A 540 -33.31 110.25 37.86
CA VAL A 540 -33.86 111.06 36.75
C VAL A 540 -34.17 112.50 37.22
N THR A 541 -33.71 113.51 36.48
CA THR A 541 -34.37 114.82 36.25
C THR A 541 -33.56 115.66 35.21
N PRO A 542 -34.15 116.71 34.57
CA PRO A 542 -33.67 117.28 33.30
C PRO A 542 -33.38 118.81 33.41
N PRO A 543 -33.49 119.64 32.35
CA PRO A 543 -32.61 119.72 31.18
C PRO A 543 -32.06 121.15 30.91
N GLU A 544 -31.01 121.31 30.09
CA GLU A 544 -30.93 122.45 29.16
C GLU A 544 -29.94 122.23 27.99
N THR A 545 -30.02 123.09 26.98
CA THR A 545 -29.38 123.04 25.65
C THR A 545 -29.33 124.48 25.07
N PRO A 546 -28.65 124.78 23.94
CA PRO A 546 -27.67 124.00 23.16
C PRO A 546 -26.38 124.78 22.82
N GLU A 547 -25.41 124.13 22.16
CA GLU A 547 -24.77 124.68 20.95
C GLU A 547 -24.46 123.54 19.94
N THR A 548 -24.37 123.89 18.67
CA THR A 548 -24.26 122.99 17.50
C THR A 548 -23.38 123.65 16.42
N PRO A 549 -23.06 122.98 15.29
CA PRO A 549 -22.82 121.55 15.05
C PRO A 549 -21.45 121.29 14.38
N LYS A 550 -21.09 120.01 14.18
CA LYS A 550 -20.36 119.59 12.96
C LYS A 550 -21.04 118.39 12.32
N THR A 551 -21.37 118.53 11.03
CA THR A 551 -22.20 117.60 10.25
C THR A 551 -21.41 116.36 9.80
N PRO A 552 -22.01 115.15 9.80
CA PRO A 552 -21.34 113.90 9.39
C PRO A 552 -21.68 113.47 7.95
N GLU A 553 -20.84 112.61 7.36
CA GLU A 553 -21.16 111.78 6.16
C GLU A 553 -20.12 110.63 6.00
N PRO A 554 -20.38 109.55 5.22
CA PRO A 554 -21.25 108.45 5.67
C PRO A 554 -20.60 107.02 5.57
N PRO A 555 -21.21 105.97 6.19
CA PRO A 555 -20.69 104.60 6.15
C PRO A 555 -21.45 103.60 5.23
N LYS A 556 -20.68 102.74 4.50
CA LYS A 556 -21.07 101.48 3.80
C LYS A 556 -22.03 101.59 2.59
N PRO A 557 -21.93 100.67 1.60
CA PRO A 557 -22.50 99.29 1.61
C PRO A 557 -21.42 98.17 1.54
N GLN A 558 -21.58 96.91 1.99
CA GLN A 558 -22.45 95.78 1.54
C GLN A 558 -22.25 95.41 0.05
N GLU A 559 -22.11 94.18 -0.43
CA GLU A 559 -22.02 92.76 0.04
C GLU A 559 -21.74 91.94 -1.29
N PRO A 560 -21.84 90.59 -1.46
CA PRO A 560 -22.41 89.53 -0.60
C PRO A 560 -21.59 88.21 -0.43
N ASN A 561 -21.81 87.58 0.73
CA ASN A 561 -22.03 86.14 1.03
C ASN A 561 -21.19 84.96 0.47
N LYS A 562 -21.19 83.91 1.33
CA LYS A 562 -21.01 82.45 1.10
C LYS A 562 -19.58 81.86 1.08
N PRO A 563 -19.37 80.59 1.53
CA PRO A 563 -19.38 80.26 2.96
C PRO A 563 -18.17 79.41 3.41
N THR A 564 -18.02 79.23 4.72
CA THR A 564 -17.15 78.22 5.36
C THR A 564 -17.97 77.02 5.89
N LEU A 565 -17.26 76.01 6.42
CA LEU A 565 -17.75 74.74 7.02
C LEU A 565 -18.31 73.66 6.06
N PRO A 566 -18.37 72.38 6.48
CA PRO A 566 -17.95 71.82 7.79
C PRO A 566 -16.84 70.76 7.72
N ASN A 567 -16.34 70.38 8.90
CA ASN A 567 -15.59 69.15 9.11
C ASN A 567 -16.28 68.34 10.23
N THR A 568 -17.02 67.30 9.86
CA THR A 568 -17.58 66.28 10.75
C THR A 568 -17.67 64.96 10.00
N GLY A 569 -17.57 63.83 10.70
CA GLY A 569 -17.78 62.50 10.12
C GLY A 569 -18.63 61.61 11.04
N THR A 570 -18.41 60.30 10.92
CA THR A 570 -18.80 59.18 11.82
C THR A 570 -19.94 58.27 11.33
N ALA A 571 -19.77 56.98 11.65
CA ALA A 571 -20.76 55.93 11.88
C ALA A 571 -21.16 54.97 10.73
N SER A 572 -21.07 53.68 11.08
CA SER A 572 -21.81 52.49 10.63
C SER A 572 -21.84 52.13 9.12
N SER A 573 -21.36 50.97 8.64
CA SER A 573 -21.44 49.57 9.13
C SER A 573 -22.80 48.90 8.92
N MET A 574 -22.84 47.87 8.06
CA MET A 574 -23.67 46.66 8.13
C MET A 574 -23.25 45.65 7.02
N LEU A 575 -23.80 44.43 7.12
CA LEU A 575 -23.71 43.28 6.21
C LEU A 575 -23.98 43.63 4.72
N GLY A 576 -23.59 42.84 3.71
CA GLY A 576 -22.95 41.51 3.70
C GLY A 576 -23.66 40.52 2.73
N TYR A 577 -23.10 39.32 2.57
CA TYR A 577 -23.66 38.13 1.89
C TYR A 577 -23.74 38.05 0.34
N VAL A 578 -23.83 36.77 -0.08
CA VAL A 578 -24.03 36.19 -1.43
C VAL A 578 -22.93 36.43 -2.47
N GLY A 579 -22.30 35.34 -2.90
CA GLY A 579 -21.50 35.28 -4.12
C GLY A 579 -22.14 34.38 -5.17
N THR A 580 -22.17 34.87 -6.41
CA THR A 580 -22.31 34.13 -7.67
C THR A 580 -21.30 34.76 -8.65
N GLY A 581 -20.68 34.07 -9.61
CA GLY A 581 -20.89 32.70 -10.09
C GLY A 581 -21.40 32.71 -11.53
N ILE A 582 -20.72 31.96 -12.41
CA ILE A 582 -21.06 31.63 -13.82
C ILE A 582 -20.42 32.49 -14.95
N LEU A 583 -19.53 31.82 -15.69
CA LEU A 583 -19.17 31.84 -17.13
C LEU A 583 -19.27 33.13 -17.99
N SER A 584 -18.14 33.49 -18.62
CA SER A 584 -17.93 33.71 -20.08
C SER A 584 -16.48 34.23 -20.30
N MET A 585 -15.74 34.05 -21.41
CA MET A 585 -15.84 33.30 -22.68
C MET A 585 -14.52 32.46 -22.80
N LEU A 586 -14.34 31.34 -23.51
CA LEU A 586 -14.80 30.82 -24.80
C LEU A 586 -14.17 31.50 -26.04
N GLY A 587 -12.97 31.02 -26.41
CA GLY A 587 -12.20 31.39 -27.63
C GLY A 587 -10.71 31.05 -27.45
N LEU A 588 -9.94 30.53 -28.42
CA LEU A 588 -10.27 30.08 -29.79
C LEU A 588 -9.70 28.66 -30.05
N VAL A 589 -10.33 27.93 -30.97
CA VAL A 589 -9.80 26.66 -31.52
C VAL A 589 -8.86 26.94 -32.69
N GLY A 590 -7.57 26.63 -32.53
CA GLY A 590 -6.55 26.81 -33.57
C GLY A 590 -6.38 25.58 -34.47
N VAL A 591 -7.10 25.52 -35.59
CA VAL A 591 -6.92 24.45 -36.60
C VAL A 591 -5.73 24.75 -37.52
N LYS A 592 -4.75 23.83 -37.60
CA LYS A 592 -3.85 23.70 -38.76
C LYS A 592 -3.63 22.25 -39.15
N ARG A 593 -3.83 21.96 -40.45
CA ARG A 593 -3.52 20.66 -41.09
C ARG A 593 -2.11 20.68 -41.70
N LYS A 594 -1.37 19.58 -41.51
CA LYS A 594 -0.47 18.93 -42.50
C LYS A 594 -0.65 17.42 -42.23
N LYS A 595 -1.14 16.58 -43.15
CA LYS A 595 -0.56 16.10 -44.42
C LYS A 595 0.85 15.49 -44.27
N GLU A 596 0.83 14.16 -44.08
CA GLU A 596 1.45 13.14 -44.95
C GLU A 596 2.90 13.36 -45.43
N ALA A 597 3.78 12.47 -44.98
CA ALA A 597 4.78 11.76 -45.80
C ALA A 597 5.21 10.47 -45.06
N GLU A 598 5.28 9.37 -45.81
CA GLU A 598 5.86 8.04 -45.50
C GLU A 598 5.59 7.39 -44.12
#